data_AF-A0A1Q3BQL0-F1
#
_entry.id   AF-A0A1Q3BQL0-F1
#
_cell.length_a   1.000
_cell.length_b   1.000
_cell.length_c   1.000
_cell.angle_alpha   90.00
_cell.angle_beta   90.00
_cell.angle_gamma   90.00
#
_symmetry.space_group_name_H-M   'P 1'
#
loop_
_entity.id
_entity.type
_entity.pdbx_description
1 polymer ?
#
loop_
_entity_poly.entity_id
_entity_poly.type
_entity_poly.pdbx_seq_one_letter_code
_entity_poly.pdbx_strand_id
1 'polypeptide(L)'
;MEYKYNETKEIVCKGEDIGCGHDKKLVWSWKGVVVNIPTRMGDGRFVGESGSKRRDKLRRRGFNPLRVTPLWNYRGHSGNAIVEFNKNWHGFHNAMSFDKASKAEHKGRKDWYASGDVKSGLYAWVACADDYNARGIIGDSLRKSGNLKTVVELMEGEARKQDELVSNLTNIIEVQSKQLKEMEVKCGETSLFIQNVMREKDGLVQAYNEGTLIDIRLHFTEMRKTQQSERDHYQRICNDNEKLKLQVESQKREIELRSLELEKREAQNESQSKKLAEEMEKVLNIVYMSQRLMITTTLML
;
A
#
# COMPACT_ATOMS: atom_id res chain seq x y z
N MET A 1 0.25 2.94 21.86
CA MET A 1 0.35 1.53 22.24
C MET A 1 1.75 1.30 22.76
N GLU A 2 1.87 1.29 24.09
CA GLU A 2 3.13 1.29 24.83
C GLU A 2 3.46 -0.18 25.15
N TYR A 3 4.47 -0.74 24.49
CA TYR A 3 4.90 -2.11 24.76
C TYR A 3 5.70 -2.13 26.05
N LYS A 4 5.06 -2.58 27.14
CA LYS A 4 5.71 -2.90 28.41
C LYS A 4 6.72 -4.03 28.20
N TYR A 5 8.01 -3.67 28.18
CA TYR A 5 9.12 -4.60 28.30
C TYR A 5 9.30 -4.94 29.79
N ASN A 6 8.43 -5.80 30.33
CA ASN A 6 8.57 -6.29 31.69
C ASN A 6 9.36 -7.62 31.70
N GLU A 7 10.60 -7.48 32.15
CA GLU A 7 11.28 -8.35 33.11
C GLU A 7 11.00 -9.86 33.04
N THR A 8 11.95 -10.57 32.43
CA THR A 8 12.40 -11.87 32.92
C THR A 8 13.93 -11.87 33.00
N LYS A 9 14.43 -11.01 33.89
CA LYS A 9 15.75 -11.21 34.51
C LYS A 9 15.54 -12.04 35.77
N GLU A 10 16.57 -12.80 36.11
CA GLU A 10 16.70 -13.66 37.30
C GLU A 10 16.05 -15.04 37.23
N ILE A 11 16.68 -15.93 36.44
CA ILE A 11 16.93 -17.27 36.96
C ILE A 11 18.16 -17.14 37.86
N VAL A 12 17.91 -16.78 39.12
CA VAL A 12 18.88 -17.00 40.20
C VAL A 12 19.07 -18.52 40.27
N CYS A 13 20.19 -19.00 39.72
CA CYS A 13 20.73 -20.29 40.13
C CYS A 13 21.05 -20.17 41.63
N LYS A 14 20.07 -20.51 42.47
CA LYS A 14 20.27 -20.67 43.91
C LYS A 14 21.47 -21.60 44.08
N GLY A 15 22.55 -21.05 44.60
CA GLY A 15 23.74 -21.79 44.97
C GLY A 15 23.38 -22.77 46.06
N GLU A 16 23.15 -24.02 45.68
CA GLU A 16 23.56 -25.12 46.53
C GLU A 16 25.07 -25.27 46.34
N ASP A 17 25.75 -25.37 47.47
CA ASP A 17 27.19 -25.44 47.65
C ASP A 17 27.80 -26.61 46.85
N ILE A 18 28.04 -26.38 45.56
CA ILE A 18 28.88 -27.23 44.72
C ILE A 18 30.29 -26.90 45.17
N GLY A 19 30.86 -27.71 46.08
CA GLY A 19 32.26 -27.67 46.53
C GLY A 19 33.28 -27.88 45.39
N CYS A 20 33.27 -26.97 44.43
CA CYS A 20 34.10 -26.88 43.26
C CYS A 20 34.22 -25.37 42.97
N GLY A 21 35.12 -24.72 43.72
CA GLY A 21 35.30 -23.27 43.69
C GLY A 21 35.33 -22.70 42.28
N HIS A 22 34.79 -21.49 42.15
CA HIS A 22 34.62 -20.73 40.91
C HIS A 22 35.91 -20.61 40.05
N ASP A 23 37.08 -20.86 40.65
CA ASP A 23 38.40 -20.87 40.00
C ASP A 23 38.82 -22.22 39.38
N LYS A 24 38.04 -23.29 39.58
CA LYS A 24 38.44 -24.62 39.10
C LYS A 24 38.31 -24.70 37.58
N LYS A 25 39.45 -24.80 36.89
CA LYS A 25 39.50 -25.03 35.45
C LYS A 25 39.06 -26.46 35.11
N LEU A 26 38.11 -26.56 34.20
CA LEU A 26 37.59 -27.81 33.63
C LEU A 26 38.04 -27.95 32.17
N VAL A 27 38.05 -29.18 31.66
CA VAL A 27 38.39 -29.42 30.25
C VAL A 27 37.17 -29.11 29.36
N TRP A 28 37.31 -28.10 28.50
CA TRP A 28 36.36 -27.71 27.45
C TRP A 28 36.76 -28.31 26.10
N SER A 29 35.87 -28.93 25.32
CA SER A 29 34.47 -29.29 25.58
C SER A 29 34.33 -30.30 26.71
N TRP A 30 33.36 -30.11 27.62
CA TRP A 30 33.23 -30.88 28.87
C TRP A 30 33.55 -32.37 28.71
N LYS A 31 34.54 -32.85 29.47
CA LYS A 31 34.99 -34.25 29.42
C LYS A 31 34.86 -34.93 30.78
N GLY A 32 34.49 -36.20 30.75
CA GLY A 32 34.58 -37.13 31.87
C GLY A 32 35.73 -38.11 31.65
N VAL A 33 36.31 -38.59 32.74
CA VAL A 33 37.26 -39.69 32.77
C VAL A 33 36.55 -40.91 33.32
N VAL A 34 36.76 -42.07 32.70
CA VAL A 34 36.33 -43.37 33.23
C VAL A 34 37.54 -44.29 33.28
N VAL A 35 37.78 -44.90 34.43
CA VAL A 35 38.90 -45.82 34.65
C VAL A 35 38.41 -47.17 35.19
N ASN A 36 39.33 -48.13 35.29
CA ASN A 36 39.07 -49.50 35.71
C ASN A 36 38.10 -50.26 34.79
N ILE A 37 38.14 -49.98 33.48
CA ILE A 37 37.34 -50.68 32.48
C ILE A 37 37.89 -52.10 32.32
N PRO A 38 37.06 -53.15 32.48
CA PRO A 38 37.51 -54.52 32.30
C PRO A 38 38.09 -54.78 30.90
N THR A 39 39.28 -55.34 30.86
CA THR A 39 39.98 -55.75 29.63
C THR A 39 40.30 -57.23 29.66
N ARG A 40 40.29 -57.88 28.50
CA ARG A 40 40.69 -59.28 28.31
C ARG A 40 41.89 -59.34 27.38
N MET A 41 42.81 -60.26 27.62
CA MET A 41 43.92 -60.50 26.71
C MET A 41 43.43 -61.34 25.52
N GLY A 42 43.63 -60.87 24.31
CA GLY A 42 43.33 -61.57 23.06
C GLY A 42 44.41 -61.27 22.02
N ASP A 43 44.93 -62.29 21.35
CA ASP A 43 45.97 -62.19 20.31
C ASP A 43 47.16 -61.28 20.69
N GLY A 44 47.63 -61.41 21.94
CA GLY A 44 48.77 -60.64 22.45
C GLY A 44 48.47 -59.18 22.82
N ARG A 45 47.21 -58.72 22.73
CA ARG A 45 46.78 -57.36 23.09
C ARG A 45 45.57 -57.35 24.03
N PHE A 46 45.43 -56.30 24.83
CA PHE A 46 44.24 -56.07 25.63
C PHE A 46 43.09 -55.56 24.77
N VAL A 47 41.94 -56.20 24.88
CA VAL A 47 40.67 -55.82 24.23
C VAL A 47 39.65 -55.49 25.31
N GLY A 48 38.82 -54.46 25.08
CA GLY A 48 37.83 -53.98 26.03
C GLY A 48 36.49 -53.68 25.36
N GLU A 49 35.53 -53.26 26.17
CA GLU A 49 34.23 -52.81 25.70
C GLU A 49 34.35 -51.63 24.73
N SER A 50 33.60 -51.65 23.63
CA SER A 50 33.58 -50.55 22.67
C SER A 50 33.05 -49.25 23.30
N GLY A 51 33.57 -48.12 22.82
CA GLY A 51 33.11 -46.80 23.24
C GLY A 51 31.61 -46.59 23.03
N SER A 52 31.05 -47.06 21.91
CA SER A 52 29.62 -46.95 21.60
C SER A 52 28.76 -47.67 22.64
N LYS A 53 29.10 -48.92 22.97
CA LYS A 53 28.36 -49.71 23.97
C LYS A 53 28.38 -49.03 25.35
N ARG A 54 29.51 -48.44 25.73
CA ARG A 54 29.66 -47.67 26.97
C ARG A 54 28.84 -46.37 26.95
N ARG A 55 28.88 -45.63 25.83
CA ARG A 55 28.06 -44.44 25.63
C ARG A 55 26.57 -44.75 25.82
N ASP A 56 26.10 -45.86 25.26
CA ASP A 56 24.68 -46.22 25.33
C ASP A 56 24.25 -46.66 26.75
N LYS A 57 25.17 -47.21 27.54
CA LYS A 57 24.96 -47.44 28.99
C LYS A 57 24.86 -46.12 29.76
N LEU A 58 25.74 -45.16 29.49
CA LEU A 58 25.70 -43.84 30.14
C LEU A 58 24.45 -43.04 29.73
N ARG A 59 23.98 -43.18 28.48
CA ARG A 59 22.70 -42.61 28.03
C ARG A 59 21.51 -43.17 28.80
N ARG A 60 21.45 -44.49 29.02
CA ARG A 60 20.40 -45.11 29.84
C ARG A 60 20.37 -44.62 31.28
N ARG A 61 21.50 -44.13 31.80
CA ARG A 61 21.60 -43.48 33.12
C ARG A 61 21.24 -41.98 33.11
N GLY A 62 20.82 -41.43 31.96
CA GLY A 62 20.44 -40.02 31.83
C GLY A 62 21.61 -39.05 31.62
N PHE A 63 22.86 -39.53 31.56
CA PHE A 63 24.03 -38.65 31.41
C PHE A 63 24.24 -38.13 29.99
N ASN A 64 23.58 -38.73 28.99
CA ASN A 64 23.57 -38.25 27.60
C ASN A 64 24.93 -37.80 27.02
N PRO A 65 26.00 -38.60 27.09
CA PRO A 65 27.27 -38.25 26.45
C PRO A 65 27.14 -38.26 24.91
N LEU A 66 27.91 -37.40 24.27
CA LEU A 66 28.08 -37.37 22.81
C LEU A 66 28.88 -38.59 22.35
N ARG A 67 30.01 -38.84 23.02
CA ARG A 67 30.96 -39.88 22.62
C ARG A 67 31.67 -40.45 23.84
N VAL A 68 32.06 -41.71 23.76
CA VAL A 68 33.00 -42.31 24.70
C VAL A 68 34.13 -42.90 23.88
N THR A 69 35.35 -42.48 24.17
CA THR A 69 36.56 -42.85 23.43
C THR A 69 37.46 -43.66 24.36
N PRO A 70 37.53 -44.99 24.19
CA PRO A 70 38.52 -45.80 24.87
C PRO A 70 39.94 -45.35 24.53
N LEU A 71 40.82 -45.36 25.51
CA LEU A 71 42.21 -44.97 25.36
C LEU A 71 43.06 -46.20 25.07
N TRP A 72 43.86 -46.14 24.01
CA TRP A 72 44.68 -47.24 23.50
C TRP A 72 46.17 -46.94 23.64
N ASN A 73 46.94 -47.94 24.05
CA ASN A 73 48.40 -47.91 24.05
C ASN A 73 48.96 -49.07 23.22
N TYR A 74 50.29 -49.23 23.18
CA TYR A 74 50.94 -50.29 22.41
C TYR A 74 50.54 -51.72 22.85
N ARG A 75 50.02 -51.88 24.08
CA ARG A 75 49.50 -53.17 24.61
C ARG A 75 48.01 -53.37 24.31
N GLY A 76 47.34 -52.42 23.66
CA GLY A 76 45.90 -52.47 23.39
C GLY A 76 45.10 -51.50 24.28
N HIS A 77 43.89 -51.91 24.65
CA HIS A 77 42.96 -51.11 25.45
C HIS A 77 43.53 -50.84 26.85
N SER A 78 43.67 -49.57 27.25
CA SER A 78 44.37 -49.19 28.50
C SER A 78 43.54 -49.35 29.78
N GLY A 79 42.27 -49.71 29.66
CA GLY A 79 41.32 -49.75 30.78
C GLY A 79 40.74 -48.36 31.13
N ASN A 80 41.05 -47.34 30.34
CA ASN A 80 40.58 -45.97 30.53
C ASN A 80 39.79 -45.50 29.30
N ALA A 81 38.84 -44.60 29.50
CA ALA A 81 38.11 -43.95 28.43
C ALA A 81 37.81 -42.48 28.78
N ILE A 82 37.70 -41.66 27.74
CA ILE A 82 37.25 -40.28 27.83
C ILE A 82 35.79 -40.22 27.39
N VAL A 83 34.96 -39.64 28.22
CA VAL A 83 33.56 -39.33 27.94
C VAL A 83 33.50 -37.89 27.48
N GLU A 84 32.84 -37.63 26.35
CA GLU A 84 32.67 -36.29 25.80
C GLU A 84 31.20 -35.90 25.88
N PHE A 85 30.92 -34.72 26.41
CA PHE A 85 29.58 -34.14 26.50
C PHE A 85 29.41 -32.98 25.52
N ASN A 86 28.16 -32.52 25.37
CA ASN A 86 27.81 -31.40 24.47
C ASN A 86 28.57 -30.12 24.80
N LYS A 87 28.89 -29.31 23.79
CA LYS A 87 29.61 -28.03 23.94
C LYS A 87 28.68 -26.87 24.35
N ASN A 88 27.77 -27.11 25.30
CA ASN A 88 26.79 -26.14 25.78
C ASN A 88 26.50 -26.36 27.28
N TRP A 89 25.62 -25.54 27.85
CA TRP A 89 25.24 -25.66 29.27
C TRP A 89 24.51 -26.95 29.61
N HIS A 90 23.77 -27.54 28.67
CA HIS A 90 23.18 -28.87 28.86
C HIS A 90 24.26 -29.95 28.98
N GLY A 91 25.33 -29.85 28.17
CA GLY A 91 26.48 -30.72 28.29
C GLY A 91 27.25 -30.53 29.60
N PHE A 92 27.32 -29.30 30.11
CA PHE A 92 27.89 -29.01 31.44
C PHE A 92 27.08 -29.71 32.52
N HIS A 93 25.76 -29.52 32.52
CA HIS A 93 24.83 -30.15 33.46
C HIS A 93 24.95 -31.67 33.45
N ASN A 94 25.01 -32.28 32.26
CA ASN A 94 25.20 -33.71 32.08
C ASN A 94 26.54 -34.21 32.64
N ALA A 95 27.62 -33.46 32.39
CA ALA A 95 28.94 -33.77 32.92
C ALA A 95 28.96 -33.70 34.46
N MET A 96 28.38 -32.65 35.05
CA MET A 96 28.27 -32.49 36.50
C MET A 96 27.40 -33.56 37.13
N SER A 97 26.31 -33.96 36.48
CA SER A 97 25.46 -35.07 36.92
C SER A 97 26.21 -36.40 36.93
N PHE A 98 27.03 -36.64 35.90
CA PHE A 98 27.92 -37.80 35.82
C PHE A 98 28.93 -37.83 36.97
N ASP A 99 29.59 -36.70 37.27
CA ASP A 99 30.53 -36.58 38.40
C ASP A 99 29.85 -36.79 39.75
N LYS A 100 28.69 -36.16 39.96
CA LYS A 100 27.90 -36.27 41.20
C LYS A 100 27.44 -37.71 41.45
N ALA A 101 26.97 -38.40 40.42
CA ALA A 101 26.55 -39.80 40.53
C ALA A 101 27.71 -40.73 40.92
N SER A 102 28.89 -40.55 40.31
CA SER A 102 30.06 -41.35 40.66
C SER A 102 30.55 -41.08 42.09
N LYS A 103 30.49 -39.84 42.56
CA LYS A 103 30.79 -39.50 43.96
C LYS A 103 29.80 -40.14 44.94
N ALA A 104 28.50 -40.11 44.62
CA ALA A 104 27.46 -40.72 45.45
C ALA A 104 27.61 -42.25 45.57
N GLU A 105 28.20 -42.90 44.56
CA GLU A 105 28.49 -44.34 44.54
C GLU A 105 29.84 -44.70 45.19
N HIS A 106 30.58 -43.75 45.76
CA HIS A 106 31.98 -43.92 46.21
C HIS A 106 32.90 -44.46 45.10
N LYS A 107 32.63 -44.00 43.87
CA LYS A 107 33.38 -44.31 42.64
C LYS A 107 33.93 -43.05 41.97
N GLY A 108 34.15 -42.00 42.75
CA GLY A 108 34.71 -40.74 42.29
C GLY A 108 36.24 -40.78 42.21
N ARG A 109 36.82 -39.65 41.77
CA ARG A 109 38.29 -39.48 41.67
C ARG A 109 39.01 -39.75 42.99
N LYS A 110 38.50 -39.21 44.11
CA LYS A 110 39.13 -39.39 45.42
C LYS A 110 39.16 -40.87 45.81
N ASP A 111 38.08 -41.59 45.55
CA ASP A 111 37.96 -43.02 45.86
C ASP A 111 38.91 -43.86 45.00
N TRP A 112 39.17 -43.45 43.75
CA TRP A 112 40.14 -44.12 42.88
C TRP A 112 41.57 -44.02 43.43
N TYR A 113 41.97 -42.85 43.93
CA TYR A 113 43.32 -42.60 44.44
C TYR A 113 43.52 -42.93 45.93
N ALA A 114 42.46 -43.26 46.67
CA ALA A 114 42.57 -43.67 48.07
C ALA A 114 43.29 -45.02 48.24
N SER A 115 44.20 -45.13 49.22
CA SER A 115 44.89 -46.36 49.59
C SER A 115 43.99 -47.28 50.43
N GLY A 116 44.15 -48.61 50.30
CA GLY A 116 43.62 -49.58 51.28
C GLY A 116 42.54 -50.56 50.81
N ASP A 117 41.88 -50.32 49.66
CA ASP A 117 40.78 -51.19 49.20
C ASP A 117 41.06 -51.85 47.84
N VAL A 118 40.60 -53.10 47.69
CA VAL A 118 40.49 -53.76 46.38
C VAL A 118 39.50 -52.99 45.52
N LYS A 119 40.01 -52.35 44.45
CA LYS A 119 39.18 -51.53 43.56
C LYS A 119 38.28 -52.40 42.69
N SER A 120 36.99 -52.40 42.99
CA SER A 120 35.96 -53.05 42.18
C SER A 120 35.16 -52.04 41.36
N GLY A 121 34.67 -52.46 40.19
CA GLY A 121 33.80 -51.64 39.34
C GLY A 121 34.51 -50.45 38.69
N LEU A 122 33.73 -49.63 37.99
CA LEU A 122 34.22 -48.47 37.26
C LEU A 122 34.34 -47.26 38.19
N TYR A 123 35.33 -46.41 37.95
CA TYR A 123 35.46 -45.11 38.60
C TYR A 123 35.37 -44.00 37.56
N ALA A 124 34.76 -42.89 37.94
CA ALA A 124 34.40 -41.84 37.01
C ALA A 124 34.37 -40.45 37.67
N TRP A 125 34.77 -39.43 36.91
CA TRP A 125 34.74 -38.03 37.34
C TRP A 125 34.82 -37.07 36.15
N VAL A 126 34.44 -35.82 36.34
CA VAL A 126 34.67 -34.77 35.34
C VAL A 126 36.14 -34.35 35.33
N ALA A 127 36.72 -34.28 34.14
CA ALA A 127 38.11 -33.92 33.91
C ALA A 127 38.36 -32.45 34.28
N CYS A 128 39.37 -32.22 35.11
CA CYS A 128 39.79 -30.88 35.52
C CYS A 128 41.27 -30.62 35.20
N ALA A 129 41.77 -29.46 35.64
CA ALA A 129 43.15 -29.04 35.45
C ALA A 129 44.19 -30.12 35.78
N ASP A 130 44.03 -30.83 36.89
CA ASP A 130 44.99 -31.86 37.28
C ASP A 130 45.02 -33.02 36.28
N ASP A 131 43.85 -33.48 35.82
CA ASP A 131 43.74 -34.59 34.86
C ASP A 131 44.33 -34.18 33.51
N TYR A 132 44.09 -32.92 33.11
CA TYR A 132 44.64 -32.31 31.90
C TYR A 132 46.16 -32.17 31.96
N ASN A 133 46.72 -31.82 33.13
CA ASN A 133 48.16 -31.63 33.33
C ASN A 133 48.91 -32.91 33.71
N ALA A 134 48.18 -33.97 34.09
CA ALA A 134 48.77 -35.25 34.44
C ALA A 134 49.61 -35.83 33.29
N ARG A 135 50.70 -36.51 33.65
CA ARG A 135 51.48 -37.32 32.72
C ARG A 135 50.78 -38.64 32.47
N GLY A 136 50.78 -39.09 31.23
CA GLY A 136 50.18 -40.36 30.81
C GLY A 136 48.95 -40.20 29.92
N ILE A 137 48.39 -41.34 29.52
CA ILE A 137 47.44 -41.44 28.40
C ILE A 137 46.16 -40.59 28.58
N ILE A 138 45.71 -40.39 29.81
CA ILE A 138 44.53 -39.57 30.12
C ILE A 138 44.85 -38.10 29.83
N GLY A 139 45.90 -37.54 30.44
CA GLY A 139 46.31 -36.16 30.22
C GLY A 139 46.69 -35.89 28.76
N ASP A 140 47.39 -36.82 28.11
CA ASP A 140 47.72 -36.72 26.67
C ASP A 140 46.46 -36.65 25.80
N SER A 141 45.44 -37.46 26.10
CA SER A 141 44.18 -37.45 25.36
C SER A 141 43.37 -36.16 25.59
N LEU A 142 43.34 -35.67 26.84
CA LEU A 142 42.67 -34.44 27.20
C LEU A 142 43.31 -33.23 26.51
N ARG A 143 44.64 -33.14 26.47
CA ARG A 143 45.38 -32.08 25.76
C ARG A 143 45.16 -32.09 24.25
N LYS A 144 45.04 -33.28 23.64
CA LYS A 144 44.80 -33.42 22.20
C LYS A 144 43.43 -32.91 21.75
N SER A 145 42.45 -32.87 22.65
CA SER A 145 41.04 -32.74 22.26
C SER A 145 40.24 -31.79 23.15
N GLY A 146 40.91 -31.00 23.99
CA GLY A 146 40.28 -30.00 24.86
C GLY A 146 41.26 -28.94 25.36
N ASN A 147 40.72 -27.89 25.95
CA ASN A 147 41.42 -26.77 26.57
C ASN A 147 40.89 -26.55 27.99
N LEU A 148 41.70 -25.96 28.87
CA LEU A 148 41.23 -25.61 30.21
C LEU A 148 40.48 -24.28 30.18
N LYS A 149 39.26 -24.28 30.73
CA LYS A 149 38.41 -23.09 30.91
C LYS A 149 37.74 -23.08 32.27
N THR A 150 37.50 -21.89 32.83
CA THR A 150 36.60 -21.72 33.98
C THR A 150 35.16 -21.56 33.51
N VAL A 151 34.20 -21.85 34.40
CA VAL A 151 32.78 -21.60 34.11
C VAL A 151 32.53 -20.10 33.91
N VAL A 152 33.21 -19.26 34.71
CA VAL A 152 33.14 -17.79 34.62
C VAL A 152 33.59 -17.28 33.25
N GLU A 153 34.74 -17.73 32.74
CA GLU A 153 35.25 -17.32 31.41
C GLU A 153 34.26 -17.67 30.29
N LEU A 154 33.59 -18.83 30.40
CA LEU A 154 32.59 -19.24 29.43
C LEU A 154 31.32 -18.38 29.52
N MET A 155 30.86 -18.05 30.73
CA MET A 155 29.70 -17.18 30.95
C MET A 155 29.96 -15.76 30.45
N GLU A 156 31.11 -15.17 30.78
CA GLU A 156 31.51 -13.84 30.31
C GLU A 156 31.68 -13.80 28.78
N GLY A 157 32.23 -14.88 28.20
CA GLY A 157 32.34 -15.01 26.76
C GLY A 157 30.99 -15.11 26.04
N GLU A 158 29.99 -15.74 26.65
CA GLU A 158 28.63 -15.81 26.12
C GLU A 158 27.87 -14.50 26.30
N ALA A 159 27.97 -13.87 27.48
CA ALA A 159 27.38 -12.57 27.77
C ALA A 159 27.88 -11.49 26.79
N ARG A 160 29.20 -11.41 26.55
CA ARG A 160 29.75 -10.46 25.56
C ARG A 160 29.19 -10.67 24.14
N LYS A 161 29.04 -11.92 23.70
CA LYS A 161 28.45 -12.22 22.39
C LYS A 161 26.99 -11.82 22.31
N GLN A 162 26.25 -12.02 23.41
CA GLN A 162 24.87 -11.61 23.51
C GLN A 162 24.74 -10.08 23.50
N ASP A 163 25.59 -9.38 24.25
CA ASP A 163 25.62 -7.91 24.28
C ASP A 163 25.99 -7.32 22.92
N GLU A 164 26.98 -7.91 22.22
CA GLU A 164 27.35 -7.53 20.86
C GLU A 164 26.18 -7.72 19.89
N LEU A 165 25.47 -8.84 19.97
CA LEU A 165 24.28 -9.09 19.15
C LEU A 165 23.18 -8.07 19.44
N VAL A 166 22.88 -7.81 20.72
CA VAL A 166 21.87 -6.82 21.12
C VAL A 166 22.25 -5.43 20.61
N SER A 167 23.49 -5.01 20.80
CA SER A 167 23.99 -3.72 20.32
C SER A 167 23.85 -3.59 18.80
N ASN A 168 24.22 -4.63 18.04
CA ASN A 168 24.10 -4.61 16.58
C ASN A 168 22.64 -4.52 16.13
N LEU A 169 21.74 -5.26 16.78
CA LEU A 169 20.31 -5.21 16.49
C LEU A 169 19.69 -3.84 16.85
N THR A 170 20.07 -3.27 18.00
CA THR A 170 19.64 -1.93 18.40
C THR A 170 20.06 -0.88 17.36
N ASN A 171 21.31 -0.92 16.89
CA ASN A 171 21.80 -0.01 15.85
C ASN A 171 20.98 -0.15 14.55
N ILE A 172 20.64 -1.38 14.14
CA ILE A 172 19.81 -1.61 12.95
C ILE A 172 18.41 -1.01 13.13
N ILE A 173 17.80 -1.22 14.30
CA ILE A 173 16.47 -0.68 14.62
C ILE A 173 16.49 0.86 14.60
N GLU A 174 17.52 1.48 15.17
CA GLU A 174 17.67 2.94 15.18
C GLU A 174 17.80 3.51 13.77
N VAL A 175 18.64 2.91 12.91
CA VAL A 175 18.81 3.32 11.52
C VAL A 175 17.50 3.18 10.75
N GLN A 176 16.81 2.05 10.86
CA GLN A 176 15.53 1.83 10.19
C GLN A 176 14.45 2.79 10.69
N SER A 177 14.40 3.06 12.00
CA SER A 177 13.47 4.02 12.59
C SER A 177 13.69 5.43 12.04
N LYS A 178 14.95 5.84 11.87
CA LYS A 178 15.30 7.13 11.26
C LYS A 178 14.84 7.20 9.80
N GLN A 179 15.11 6.16 9.01
CA GLN A 179 14.69 6.09 7.61
C GLN A 179 13.17 6.13 7.45
N LEU A 180 12.42 5.46 8.32
CA LEU A 180 10.96 5.51 8.34
C LEU A 180 10.45 6.95 8.57
N LYS A 181 11.01 7.66 9.55
CA LYS A 181 10.65 9.07 9.82
C LYS A 181 10.96 9.98 8.63
N GLU A 182 12.13 9.82 8.00
CA GLU A 182 12.50 10.59 6.82
C GLU A 182 11.54 10.36 5.64
N MET A 183 11.11 9.11 5.44
CA MET A 183 10.15 8.77 4.40
C MET A 183 8.75 9.31 4.70
N GLU A 184 8.31 9.25 5.96
CA GLU A 184 7.04 9.83 6.39
C GLU A 184 6.97 11.34 6.12
N VAL A 185 8.05 12.07 6.41
CA VAL A 185 8.16 13.50 6.08
C VAL A 185 8.04 13.74 4.57
N LYS A 186 8.81 13.02 3.75
CA LYS A 186 8.76 13.15 2.28
C LYS A 186 7.38 12.82 1.70
N CYS A 187 6.73 11.79 2.22
CA CYS A 187 5.35 11.45 1.85
C CYS A 187 4.38 12.57 2.20
N GLY A 188 4.52 13.18 3.38
CA GLY A 188 3.74 14.35 3.79
C GLY A 188 3.94 15.55 2.86
N GLU A 189 5.19 15.90 2.56
CA GLU A 189 5.53 16.99 1.63
C GLU A 189 4.94 16.75 0.23
N THR A 190 5.08 15.52 -0.28
CA THR A 190 4.53 15.13 -1.59
C THR A 190 2.99 15.21 -1.61
N SER A 191 2.35 14.78 -0.52
CA SER A 191 0.89 14.86 -0.39
C SER A 191 0.39 16.30 -0.40
N LEU A 192 1.06 17.21 0.33
CA LEU A 192 0.75 18.64 0.32
C LEU A 192 0.95 19.27 -1.06
N PHE A 193 2.05 18.90 -1.74
CA PHE A 193 2.29 19.36 -3.11
C PHE A 193 1.17 18.95 -4.06
N ILE A 194 0.76 17.67 -4.03
CA ILE A 194 -0.34 17.15 -4.85
C ILE A 194 -1.65 17.90 -4.55
N GLN A 195 -1.98 18.10 -3.27
CA GLN A 195 -3.19 18.83 -2.89
C GLN A 195 -3.20 20.27 -3.42
N ASN A 196 -2.05 20.95 -3.40
CA ASN A 196 -1.95 22.31 -3.94
C ASN A 196 -2.15 22.33 -5.46
N VAL A 197 -1.50 21.44 -6.20
CA VAL A 197 -1.68 21.32 -7.66
C VAL A 197 -3.12 20.99 -8.03
N MET A 198 -3.77 20.09 -7.27
CA MET A 198 -5.19 19.78 -7.48
C MET A 198 -6.08 21.01 -7.26
N ARG A 199 -5.83 21.79 -6.20
CA ARG A 199 -6.56 23.03 -5.92
C ARG A 199 -6.38 24.06 -7.04
N GLU A 200 -5.16 24.24 -7.55
CA GLU A 200 -4.89 25.13 -8.68
C GLU A 200 -5.62 24.69 -9.94
N LYS A 201 -5.60 23.38 -10.24
CA LYS A 201 -6.33 22.81 -11.37
C LYS A 201 -7.84 23.04 -11.22
N ASP A 202 -8.40 22.83 -10.03
CA ASP A 202 -9.83 23.03 -9.78
C ASP A 202 -10.20 24.50 -9.96
N GLY A 203 -9.37 25.42 -9.45
CA GLY A 203 -9.55 26.87 -9.63
C GLY A 203 -9.51 27.28 -11.11
N LEU A 204 -8.58 26.74 -11.89
CA LEU A 204 -8.48 27.02 -13.34
C LEU A 204 -9.73 26.53 -14.09
N VAL A 205 -10.18 25.29 -13.80
CA VAL A 205 -11.38 24.71 -14.42
C VAL A 205 -12.61 25.53 -14.05
N GLN A 206 -12.73 25.95 -12.79
CA GLN A 206 -13.83 26.78 -12.34
C GLN A 206 -13.84 28.14 -13.07
N ALA A 207 -12.70 28.84 -13.12
CA ALA A 207 -12.58 30.12 -13.80
C ALA A 207 -12.93 30.03 -15.30
N TYR A 208 -12.46 28.98 -15.98
CA TYR A 208 -12.79 28.73 -17.39
C TYR A 208 -14.29 28.50 -17.60
N ASN A 209 -14.92 27.68 -16.75
CA ASN A 209 -16.35 27.39 -16.82
C ASN A 209 -17.19 28.64 -16.54
N GLU A 210 -16.82 29.44 -15.54
CA GLU A 210 -17.48 30.70 -15.21
C GLU A 210 -17.38 31.70 -16.36
N GLY A 211 -16.19 31.86 -16.96
CA GLY A 211 -15.99 32.71 -18.14
C GLY A 211 -16.90 32.31 -19.31
N THR A 212 -16.92 31.00 -19.62
CA THR A 212 -17.77 30.46 -20.69
C THR A 212 -19.26 30.72 -20.43
N LEU A 213 -19.72 30.55 -19.18
CA LEU A 213 -21.10 30.84 -18.81
C LEU A 213 -21.46 32.33 -18.92
N ILE A 214 -20.53 33.22 -18.57
CA ILE A 214 -20.69 34.67 -18.72
C ILE A 214 -20.83 35.03 -20.20
N ASP A 215 -19.97 34.49 -21.06
CA ASP A 215 -19.99 34.74 -22.51
C ASP A 215 -21.29 34.26 -23.15
N ILE A 216 -21.74 33.04 -22.82
CA ILE A 216 -23.02 32.50 -23.29
C ILE A 216 -24.18 33.41 -22.86
N ARG A 217 -24.16 33.90 -21.61
CA ARG A 217 -25.20 34.79 -21.08
C ARG A 217 -25.21 36.14 -21.81
N LEU A 218 -24.03 36.71 -22.09
CA LEU A 218 -23.89 37.95 -22.84
C LEU A 218 -24.45 37.79 -24.26
N HIS A 219 -24.03 36.73 -24.98
CA HIS A 219 -24.50 36.44 -26.33
C HIS A 219 -26.02 36.26 -26.38
N PHE A 220 -26.61 35.52 -25.43
CA PHE A 220 -28.07 35.34 -25.36
C PHE A 220 -28.81 36.66 -25.12
N THR A 221 -28.23 37.56 -24.33
CA THR A 221 -28.81 38.89 -24.04
C THR A 221 -28.79 39.77 -25.29
N GLU A 222 -27.68 39.79 -26.03
CA GLU A 222 -27.54 40.53 -27.28
C GLU A 222 -28.50 40.01 -28.36
N MET A 223 -28.55 38.68 -28.55
CA MET A 223 -29.50 38.05 -29.48
C MET A 223 -30.94 38.45 -29.17
N ARG A 224 -31.34 38.42 -27.90
CA ARG A 224 -32.69 38.83 -27.49
C ARG A 224 -32.96 40.30 -27.79
N LYS A 225 -31.98 41.18 -27.59
CA LYS A 225 -32.12 42.62 -27.88
C LYS A 225 -32.30 42.87 -29.38
N THR A 226 -31.50 42.21 -30.22
CA THR A 226 -31.63 42.30 -31.68
C THR A 226 -32.97 41.76 -32.15
N GLN A 227 -33.39 40.57 -31.70
CA GLN A 227 -34.69 40.00 -32.04
C GLN A 227 -35.85 40.89 -31.60
N GLN A 228 -35.77 41.51 -30.41
CA GLN A 228 -36.80 42.44 -29.96
C GLN A 228 -36.87 43.68 -30.85
N SER A 229 -35.72 44.26 -31.21
CA SER A 229 -35.65 45.41 -32.11
C SER A 229 -36.25 45.09 -33.49
N GLU A 230 -35.97 43.90 -34.04
CA GLU A 230 -36.56 43.44 -35.30
C GLU A 230 -38.08 43.29 -35.18
N ARG A 231 -38.57 42.63 -34.12
CA ARG A 231 -40.01 42.50 -33.85
C ARG A 231 -40.69 43.87 -33.76
N ASP A 232 -40.08 44.81 -33.05
CA ASP A 232 -40.61 46.17 -32.89
C ASP A 232 -40.60 46.94 -34.23
N HIS A 233 -39.61 46.70 -35.09
CA HIS A 233 -39.58 47.28 -36.45
C HIS A 233 -40.67 46.70 -37.34
N TYR A 234 -40.83 45.38 -37.38
CA TYR A 234 -41.88 44.73 -38.14
C TYR A 234 -43.28 45.12 -37.66
N GLN A 235 -43.49 45.21 -36.34
CA GLN A 235 -44.76 45.65 -35.78
C GLN A 235 -45.12 47.07 -36.26
N ARG A 236 -44.14 47.98 -36.30
CA ARG A 236 -44.34 49.33 -36.85
C ARG A 236 -44.75 49.28 -38.32
N ILE A 237 -44.03 48.52 -39.16
CA ILE A 237 -44.38 48.35 -40.57
C ILE A 237 -45.80 47.80 -40.74
N CYS A 238 -46.18 46.78 -39.97
CA CYS A 238 -47.51 46.20 -40.01
C CYS A 238 -48.59 47.24 -39.68
N ASN A 239 -48.40 48.01 -38.60
CA ASN A 239 -49.33 49.05 -38.18
C ASN A 239 -49.47 50.14 -39.26
N ASP A 240 -48.36 50.57 -39.87
CA ASP A 240 -48.38 51.57 -40.95
C ASP A 240 -49.08 51.04 -42.21
N ASN A 241 -48.83 49.78 -42.58
CA ASN A 241 -49.51 49.13 -43.70
C ASN A 241 -51.02 49.00 -43.46
N GLU A 242 -51.44 48.68 -42.24
CA GLU A 242 -52.87 48.63 -41.88
C GLU A 242 -53.52 50.00 -42.02
N LYS A 243 -52.84 51.07 -41.58
CA LYS A 243 -53.30 52.45 -41.76
C LYS A 243 -53.42 52.85 -43.23
N LEU A 244 -52.41 52.55 -44.04
CA LEU A 244 -52.42 52.83 -45.48
C LEU A 244 -53.54 52.05 -46.18
N LYS A 245 -53.76 50.79 -45.81
CA LYS A 245 -54.87 49.99 -46.34
C LYS A 245 -56.22 50.64 -46.05
N LEU A 246 -56.45 51.10 -44.82
CA LEU A 246 -57.68 51.83 -44.46
C LEU A 246 -57.84 53.12 -45.28
N GLN A 247 -56.75 53.85 -45.54
CA GLN A 247 -56.77 55.05 -46.38
C GLN A 247 -57.12 54.73 -47.83
N VAL A 248 -56.50 53.71 -48.43
CA VAL A 248 -56.78 53.27 -49.80
C VAL A 248 -58.22 52.81 -49.95
N GLU A 249 -58.74 52.01 -49.00
CA GLU A 249 -60.15 51.59 -49.01
C GLU A 249 -61.10 52.79 -48.90
N SER A 250 -60.74 53.80 -48.11
CA SER A 250 -61.52 55.04 -48.03
C SER A 250 -61.53 55.81 -49.35
N GLN A 251 -60.36 56.00 -49.98
CA GLN A 251 -60.23 56.70 -51.27
C GLN A 251 -60.93 55.95 -52.40
N LYS A 252 -60.85 54.61 -52.41
CA LYS A 252 -61.54 53.76 -53.37
C LYS A 252 -63.05 53.96 -53.29
N ARG A 253 -63.64 53.92 -52.09
CA ARG A 253 -65.07 54.21 -51.89
C ARG A 253 -65.46 55.61 -52.35
N GLU A 254 -64.61 56.60 -52.11
CA GLU A 254 -64.85 57.97 -52.58
C GLU A 254 -64.87 58.06 -54.12
N ILE A 255 -63.91 57.40 -54.79
CA ILE A 255 -63.86 57.34 -56.25
C ILE A 255 -65.09 56.61 -56.79
N GLU A 256 -65.46 55.46 -56.23
CA GLU A 256 -66.66 54.70 -56.62
C GLU A 256 -67.94 55.56 -56.54
N LEU A 257 -68.08 56.34 -55.46
CA LEU A 257 -69.19 57.29 -55.29
C LEU A 257 -69.17 58.39 -56.37
N ARG A 258 -68.01 59.00 -56.63
CA ARG A 258 -67.87 60.03 -57.67
C ARG A 258 -68.14 59.48 -59.07
N SER A 259 -67.71 58.25 -59.36
CA SER A 259 -67.99 57.56 -60.63
C SER A 259 -69.48 57.35 -60.84
N LEU A 260 -70.20 56.87 -59.82
CA LEU A 260 -71.67 56.74 -59.87
C LEU A 260 -72.37 58.10 -60.09
N GLU A 261 -71.86 59.16 -59.44
CA GLU A 261 -72.39 60.52 -59.62
C GLU A 261 -72.14 61.05 -61.04
N LEU A 262 -70.96 60.79 -61.60
CA LEU A 262 -70.62 61.15 -62.99
C LEU A 262 -71.48 60.39 -63.99
N GLU A 263 -71.65 59.07 -63.83
CA GLU A 263 -72.50 58.24 -64.68
C GLU A 263 -73.96 58.77 -64.68
N LYS A 264 -74.47 59.16 -63.50
CA LYS A 264 -75.79 59.80 -63.39
C LYS A 264 -75.85 61.13 -64.12
N ARG A 265 -74.82 61.99 -64.00
CA ARG A 265 -74.75 63.28 -64.72
C ARG A 265 -74.66 63.07 -66.23
N GLU A 266 -73.90 62.08 -66.68
CA GLU A 266 -73.74 61.75 -68.09
C GLU A 266 -75.05 61.25 -68.69
N ALA A 267 -75.75 60.31 -68.04
CA ALA A 267 -77.09 59.88 -68.45
C ALA A 267 -78.10 61.04 -68.49
N GLN A 268 -78.03 61.97 -67.53
CA GLN A 268 -78.84 63.19 -67.54
C GLN A 268 -78.49 64.09 -68.73
N ASN A 269 -77.20 64.34 -68.99
CA ASN A 269 -76.73 65.12 -70.12
C ASN A 269 -77.15 64.50 -71.46
N GLU A 270 -76.96 63.19 -71.65
CA GLU A 270 -77.41 62.48 -72.85
C GLU A 270 -78.92 62.62 -73.07
N SER A 271 -79.72 62.50 -72.00
CA SER A 271 -81.17 62.69 -72.07
C SER A 271 -81.56 64.11 -72.47
N GLN A 272 -80.84 65.12 -71.96
CA GLN A 272 -81.04 66.53 -72.32
C GLN A 272 -80.62 66.78 -73.78
N SER A 273 -79.48 66.26 -74.21
CA SER A 273 -79.00 66.37 -75.59
C SER A 273 -79.96 65.72 -76.58
N LYS A 274 -80.54 64.55 -76.25
CA LYS A 274 -81.60 63.91 -77.04
C LYS A 274 -82.85 64.78 -77.14
N LYS A 275 -83.32 65.34 -76.01
CA LYS A 275 -84.46 66.28 -76.02
C LYS A 275 -84.18 67.50 -76.88
N LEU A 276 -83.02 68.12 -76.76
CA LEU A 276 -82.62 69.25 -77.61
C LEU A 276 -82.58 68.85 -79.09
N ALA A 277 -82.06 67.67 -79.43
CA ALA A 277 -82.04 67.16 -80.80
C ALA A 277 -83.46 66.95 -81.36
N GLU A 278 -84.37 66.37 -80.57
CA GLU A 278 -85.79 66.22 -80.93
C GLU A 278 -86.48 67.58 -81.13
N GLU A 279 -86.17 68.59 -80.30
CA GLU A 279 -86.69 69.95 -80.49
C GLU A 279 -86.13 70.61 -81.76
N MET A 280 -84.83 70.45 -82.05
CA MET A 280 -84.22 70.92 -83.29
C MET A 280 -84.84 70.25 -84.52
N GLU A 281 -85.14 68.94 -84.46
CA GLU A 281 -85.80 68.21 -85.54
C GLU A 281 -87.23 68.73 -85.77
N LYS A 282 -87.99 69.03 -84.71
CA LYS A 282 -89.30 69.69 -84.84
C LYS A 282 -89.20 71.06 -85.49
N VAL A 283 -88.23 71.89 -85.09
CA VAL A 283 -87.99 73.20 -85.71
C VAL A 283 -87.60 73.04 -87.18
N LEU A 284 -86.70 72.11 -87.50
CA LEU A 284 -86.32 71.78 -88.88
C LEU A 284 -87.52 71.32 -89.70
N ASN A 285 -88.38 70.44 -89.18
CA ASN A 285 -89.60 70.01 -89.86
C ASN A 285 -90.59 71.17 -90.06
N ILE A 286 -90.76 72.08 -89.09
CA ILE A 286 -91.58 73.28 -89.26
C ILE A 286 -91.00 74.15 -90.38
N VAL A 287 -89.69 74.40 -90.37
CA VAL A 287 -89.01 75.18 -91.42
C VAL A 287 -89.15 74.50 -92.78
N TYR A 288 -88.99 73.17 -92.85
CA TYR A 288 -89.11 72.39 -94.09
C TYR A 288 -90.54 72.40 -94.62
N MET A 289 -91.55 72.29 -93.75
CA MET A 289 -92.96 72.38 -94.11
C MET A 289 -93.33 73.80 -94.54
N SER A 290 -92.81 74.84 -93.88
CA SER A 290 -93.00 76.24 -94.31
C SER A 290 -92.31 76.55 -95.64
N GLN A 291 -91.09 76.05 -95.88
CA GLN A 291 -90.41 76.18 -97.18
C GLN A 291 -91.16 75.42 -98.28
N ARG A 292 -91.65 74.21 -98.00
CA ARG A 292 -92.46 73.42 -98.95
C ARG A 292 -93.80 74.09 -99.26
N LEU A 293 -94.47 74.66 -98.27
CA LEU A 293 -95.72 75.42 -98.47
C LEU A 293 -95.48 76.66 -99.33
N MET A 294 -94.38 77.41 -99.06
CA MET A 294 -93.98 78.55 -99.88
C MET A 294 -93.76 78.16 -101.35
N ILE A 295 -92.98 77.10 -101.63
CA ILE A 295 -92.72 76.63 -103.00
C ILE A 295 -94.04 76.24 -103.71
N THR A 296 -94.98 75.58 -103.02
CA THR A 296 -96.28 75.25 -103.62
C THR A 296 -97.17 76.46 -103.89
N THR A 297 -97.08 77.53 -103.08
CA THR A 297 -97.82 78.76 -103.34
C THR A 297 -97.20 79.64 -104.43
N THR A 298 -95.88 79.59 -104.66
CA THR A 298 -95.22 80.44 -105.66
C THR A 298 -95.28 79.88 -107.09
N LEU A 299 -95.59 78.60 -107.29
CA LEU A 299 -95.78 78.02 -108.63
C LEU A 299 -97.25 77.92 -109.08
N MET A 300 -98.21 78.34 -108.25
CA MET A 300 -99.63 78.50 -108.59
C MET A 300 -100.03 79.96 -108.91
N LEU A 301 -99.03 80.79 -109.27
CA LEU A 301 -99.16 82.15 -109.83
C LEU A 301 -98.20 82.26 -111.02
#